data_AF-A0A914RC14-F1
#
_entry.id   AF-A0A914RC14-F1
#
_cell.length_a   1.000
_cell.length_b   1.000
_cell.length_c   1.000
_cell.angle_alpha   90.00
_cell.angle_beta   90.00
_cell.angle_gamma   90.00
#
_symmetry.space_group_name_H-M   'P 1'
#
loop_
_entity.id
_entity.type
_entity.pdbx_description
1 polymer ?
#
loop_
_entity_poly.entity_id
_entity_poly.type
_entity_poly.pdbx_seq_one_letter_code
_entity_poly.pdbx_strand_id
1 'polypeptide(L)'
;KRSVISVHQTGAAFVEYNVCRAIVHNPTEPTYFTNRALCYLQTMQWERAANDCRKALELDRKSVKANFFLGRSCVQLGQYDEAIKLLTRANDLAMCQKLNFGDEITAQLRLAKRQIFRRDEEKRNSFLEGQITLQF
;
A
#
# COMPACT_ATOMS: atom_id res chain seq x y z
N LYS A 1 9.17 29.11 -12.69
CA LYS A 1 8.73 27.69 -12.73
C LYS A 1 9.23 26.89 -11.51
N ARG A 2 8.91 27.27 -10.25
CA ARG A 2 9.39 26.54 -9.06
C ARG A 2 8.46 26.59 -7.82
N SER A 3 7.16 26.84 -8.00
CA SER A 3 6.31 27.30 -6.88
C SER A 3 5.27 26.31 -6.36
N VAL A 4 5.05 25.16 -7.02
CA VAL A 4 3.98 24.21 -6.61
C VAL A 4 4.51 23.04 -5.78
N ILE A 5 5.80 22.71 -5.92
CA ILE A 5 6.41 21.56 -5.23
C ILE A 5 6.64 21.87 -3.73
N SER A 6 6.96 23.11 -3.39
CA SER A 6 7.26 23.50 -2.00
C SER A 6 6.04 23.43 -1.06
N VAL A 7 4.83 23.75 -1.53
CA VAL A 7 3.64 23.83 -0.63
C VAL A 7 3.13 22.45 -0.23
N HIS A 8 3.20 21.46 -1.13
CA HIS A 8 2.88 20.07 -0.80
C HIS A 8 3.92 19.45 0.14
N GLN A 9 5.19 19.81 -0.04
CA GLN A 9 6.28 19.27 0.76
C GLN A 9 6.34 19.91 2.16
N THR A 10 5.96 21.19 2.32
CA THR A 10 5.85 21.83 3.64
C THR A 10 4.68 21.27 4.46
N GLY A 11 3.53 20.98 3.83
CA GLY A 11 2.40 20.35 4.50
C GLY A 11 2.70 18.92 4.97
N ALA A 12 3.23 18.08 4.08
CA ALA A 12 3.59 16.70 4.42
C ALA A 12 4.69 16.63 5.49
N ALA A 13 5.71 17.49 5.41
CA ALA A 13 6.78 17.55 6.41
C ALA A 13 6.27 18.05 7.78
N PHE A 14 5.34 19.02 7.79
CA PHE A 14 4.71 19.49 9.03
C PHE A 14 3.84 18.41 9.69
N VAL A 15 3.08 17.66 8.89
CA VAL A 15 2.28 16.53 9.40
C VAL A 15 3.19 15.41 9.89
N GLU A 16 4.23 15.04 9.14
CA GLU A 16 5.21 14.04 9.55
C GLU A 16 5.88 14.44 10.88
N TYR A 17 6.31 15.69 11.03
CA TYR A 17 6.91 16.19 12.27
C TYR A 17 5.95 16.06 13.47
N ASN A 18 4.70 16.47 13.31
CA ASN A 18 3.70 16.39 14.39
C ASN A 18 3.34 14.95 14.74
N VAL A 19 3.22 14.07 13.74
CA VAL A 19 2.94 12.65 13.97
C VAL A 19 4.13 11.95 14.64
N CYS A 20 5.37 12.27 14.25
CA CYS A 20 6.57 11.75 14.91
C CYS A 20 6.63 12.18 16.38
N ARG A 21 6.31 13.44 16.70
CA ARG A 21 6.20 13.89 18.10
C ARG A 21 5.09 13.14 18.86
N ALA A 22 3.94 12.94 18.23
CA ALA A 22 2.83 12.21 18.85
C ALA A 22 3.20 10.75 19.17
N ILE A 23 3.93 10.07 18.28
CA ILE A 23 4.43 8.69 18.50
C ILE A 23 5.39 8.64 19.70
N VAL A 24 6.26 9.65 19.88
CA VAL A 24 7.18 9.70 21.03
C VAL A 24 6.41 9.83 22.34
N HIS A 25 5.32 10.59 22.36
CA HIS A 25 4.51 10.79 23.57
C HIS A 25 3.52 9.65 23.83
N ASN A 26 3.00 9.00 22.79
CA ASN A 26 2.07 7.89 22.90
C ASN A 26 2.29 6.88 21.75
N PRO A 27 3.17 5.88 21.94
CA PRO A 27 3.54 4.94 20.89
C PRO A 27 2.51 3.81 20.67
N THR A 28 1.44 3.75 21.46
CA THR A 28 0.48 2.64 21.42
C THR A 28 -0.72 2.92 20.50
N GLU A 29 -0.85 4.13 19.98
CA GLU A 29 -1.98 4.53 19.16
C GLU A 29 -1.74 4.18 17.67
N PRO A 30 -2.48 3.22 17.09
CA PRO A 30 -2.29 2.78 15.70
C PRO A 30 -2.56 3.89 14.68
N THR A 31 -3.40 4.87 15.04
CA THR A 31 -3.77 6.00 14.18
C THR A 31 -2.54 6.83 13.77
N TYR A 32 -1.56 7.01 14.65
CA TYR A 32 -0.35 7.77 14.31
C TYR A 32 0.47 7.10 13.20
N PHE A 33 0.65 5.79 13.29
CA PHE A 33 1.37 5.03 12.27
C PHE A 33 0.64 5.04 10.93
N THR A 34 -0.70 4.91 10.92
CA THR A 34 -1.47 5.01 9.66
C THR A 34 -1.44 6.41 9.04
N ASN A 35 -1.44 7.47 9.86
CA ASN A 35 -1.33 8.84 9.37
C ASN A 35 0.07 9.10 8.78
N ARG A 36 1.14 8.62 9.43
CA ARG A 36 2.50 8.74 8.88
C ARG A 36 2.67 7.93 7.60
N ALA A 37 2.12 6.71 7.56
CA ALA A 37 2.10 5.90 6.35
C ALA A 37 1.40 6.59 5.18
N LEU A 38 0.32 7.34 5.42
CA LEU A 38 -0.34 8.14 4.39
C LEU A 38 0.57 9.24 3.83
N CYS A 39 1.33 9.94 4.68
CA CYS A 39 2.34 10.90 4.23
C CYS A 39 3.42 10.23 3.37
N TYR A 40 3.85 9.03 3.75
CA TYR A 40 4.79 8.24 2.95
C TYR A 40 4.20 7.78 1.62
N LEU A 41 2.93 7.40 1.58
CA LEU A 41 2.24 7.09 0.32
C LEU A 41 2.18 8.32 -0.61
N GLN A 42 1.92 9.51 -0.08
CA GLN A 42 1.88 10.76 -0.87
C GLN A 42 3.25 11.17 -1.40
N THR A 43 4.32 10.83 -0.67
CA THR A 43 5.71 11.10 -1.07
C THR A 43 6.36 9.92 -1.80
N MET A 44 5.57 8.92 -2.20
CA MET A 44 6.02 7.72 -2.92
C MET A 44 7.08 6.89 -2.18
N GLN A 45 7.15 7.00 -0.86
CA GLN A 45 8.04 6.22 0.01
C GLN A 45 7.37 4.91 0.44
N TRP A 46 7.16 4.01 -0.52
CA TRP A 46 6.33 2.80 -0.36
C TRP A 46 6.82 1.85 0.74
N GLU A 47 8.14 1.63 0.85
CA GLU A 47 8.71 0.74 1.86
C GLU A 47 8.49 1.27 3.29
N ARG A 48 8.67 2.59 3.48
CA ARG A 48 8.44 3.24 4.78
C ARG A 48 6.96 3.21 5.15
N ALA A 49 6.08 3.48 4.18
CA ALA A 49 4.64 3.34 4.36
C ALA A 49 4.25 1.92 4.77
N ALA A 50 4.84 0.90 4.13
CA ALA A 50 4.60 -0.50 4.45
C ALA A 50 5.04 -0.83 5.89
N ASN A 51 6.22 -0.38 6.31
CA ASN A 51 6.71 -0.64 7.67
C ASN A 51 5.82 -0.02 8.75
N ASP A 52 5.37 1.22 8.54
CA ASP A 52 4.45 1.88 9.46
C ASP A 52 3.08 1.21 9.50
N CYS A 53 2.57 0.75 8.35
CA CYS A 53 1.32 0.00 8.33
C CYS A 53 1.45 -1.35 9.06
N ARG A 54 2.60 -2.04 8.96
CA ARG A 54 2.83 -3.29 9.71
C ARG A 54 2.80 -3.03 11.22
N LYS A 55 3.46 -1.96 11.70
CA LYS A 55 3.38 -1.54 13.11
C LYS A 55 1.95 -1.18 13.54
N ALA A 56 1.22 -0.46 12.68
CA ALA A 56 -0.19 -0.16 12.94
C ALA A 56 -1.04 -1.43 13.08
N LEU A 57 -0.77 -2.47 12.28
CA LEU A 57 -1.46 -3.76 12.33
C LEU A 57 -1.05 -4.64 13.52
N GLU A 58 0.16 -4.47 14.05
CA GLU A 58 0.58 -5.11 15.30
C GLU A 58 -0.23 -4.59 16.48
N LEU A 59 -0.51 -3.28 16.50
CA LEU A 59 -1.31 -2.61 17.51
C LEU A 59 -2.83 -2.81 17.30
N ASP A 60 -3.32 -2.66 16.06
CA ASP A 60 -4.70 -2.91 15.68
C ASP A 60 -4.80 -3.77 14.41
N ARG A 61 -4.97 -5.08 14.64
CA ARG A 61 -5.14 -6.09 13.58
C ARG A 61 -6.42 -5.93 12.75
N LYS A 62 -7.38 -5.11 13.20
CA LYS A 62 -8.67 -4.87 12.54
C LYS A 62 -8.72 -3.50 11.84
N SER A 63 -7.60 -2.78 11.80
CA SER A 63 -7.53 -1.49 11.11
C SER A 63 -7.71 -1.66 9.60
N VAL A 64 -8.83 -1.15 9.07
CA VAL A 64 -9.08 -1.16 7.62
C VAL A 64 -8.05 -0.31 6.88
N LYS A 65 -7.76 0.89 7.41
CA LYS A 65 -6.80 1.83 6.81
C LYS A 65 -5.39 1.22 6.73
N ALA A 66 -4.92 0.58 7.80
CA ALA A 66 -3.59 -0.02 7.79
C ALA A 66 -3.46 -1.17 6.77
N ASN A 67 -4.48 -2.04 6.68
CA ASN A 67 -4.50 -3.10 5.66
C ASN A 67 -4.54 -2.51 4.24
N PHE A 68 -5.36 -1.47 4.02
CA PHE A 68 -5.49 -0.82 2.72
C PHE A 68 -4.20 -0.10 2.29
N PHE A 69 -3.58 0.68 3.18
CA PHE A 69 -2.33 1.40 2.89
C PHE A 69 -1.16 0.44 2.70
N LEU A 70 -1.08 -0.65 3.47
CA LEU A 70 -0.09 -1.70 3.25
C LEU A 70 -0.31 -2.36 1.89
N GLY A 71 -1.54 -2.74 1.57
CA GLY A 71 -1.89 -3.35 0.29
C GLY A 71 -1.52 -2.45 -0.89
N ARG A 72 -1.83 -1.15 -0.81
CA ARG A 72 -1.41 -0.14 -1.81
C ARG A 72 0.11 -0.04 -1.94
N SER A 73 0.83 -0.02 -0.82
CA SER A 73 2.30 0.00 -0.82
C SER A 73 2.86 -1.25 -1.53
N CYS A 74 2.31 -2.43 -1.24
CA CYS A 74 2.69 -3.69 -1.89
C CYS A 74 2.40 -3.68 -3.40
N VAL A 75 1.28 -3.09 -3.87
CA VAL A 75 1.02 -2.92 -5.32
C VAL A 75 2.12 -2.10 -5.98
N GLN A 76 2.56 -1.00 -5.35
CA GLN A 76 3.62 -0.15 -5.90
C GLN A 76 5.00 -0.82 -5.84
N LEU A 77 5.24 -1.68 -4.84
CA LEU A 77 6.46 -2.48 -4.73
C LEU A 77 6.48 -3.73 -5.64
N GLY A 78 5.43 -3.97 -6.43
CA GLY A 78 5.32 -5.17 -7.29
C GLY A 78 4.97 -6.46 -6.55
N GLN A 79 4.69 -6.38 -5.25
CA GLN A 79 4.30 -7.50 -4.39
C GLN A 79 2.79 -7.78 -4.51
N TYR A 80 2.35 -8.14 -5.71
CA TYR A 80 0.92 -8.23 -6.03
C TYR A 80 0.18 -9.34 -5.25
N ASP A 81 0.86 -10.46 -4.97
CA ASP A 81 0.28 -11.58 -4.23
C ASP A 81 -0.06 -11.19 -2.77
N GLU A 82 0.86 -10.47 -2.10
CA GLU A 82 0.62 -9.95 -0.74
C GLU A 82 -0.42 -8.82 -0.77
N ALA A 83 -0.34 -7.93 -1.77
CA ALA A 83 -1.28 -6.84 -1.95
C ALA A 83 -2.73 -7.33 -2.05
N ILE A 84 -3.00 -8.39 -2.82
CA ILE A 84 -4.36 -8.94 -2.96
C ILE A 84 -4.87 -9.42 -1.60
N LYS A 85 -4.09 -10.21 -0.86
CA LYS A 85 -4.51 -10.73 0.45
C LYS A 85 -4.84 -9.62 1.45
N LEU A 86 -4.04 -8.56 1.45
CA LEU A 86 -4.24 -7.41 2.33
C LEU A 86 -5.45 -6.58 1.93
N LEU A 87 -5.62 -6.32 0.63
CA LEU A 87 -6.75 -5.55 0.12
C LEU A 87 -8.08 -6.30 0.24
N THR A 88 -8.10 -7.64 0.07
CA THR A 88 -9.29 -8.45 0.35
C THR A 88 -9.65 -8.37 1.82
N ARG A 89 -8.66 -8.51 2.72
CA ARG A 89 -8.89 -8.36 4.16
C ARG A 89 -9.39 -6.96 4.52
N ALA A 90 -8.85 -5.91 3.90
CA ALA A 90 -9.34 -4.55 4.08
C ALA A 90 -10.81 -4.41 3.65
N ASN A 91 -11.17 -4.98 2.50
CA ASN A 91 -12.54 -4.99 2.00
C ASN A 91 -13.49 -5.72 2.97
N ASP A 92 -13.12 -6.91 3.44
CA ASP A 92 -13.94 -7.69 4.35
C ASP A 92 -14.15 -6.95 5.68
N LEU A 93 -13.08 -6.36 6.23
CA LEU A 93 -13.16 -5.56 7.45
C LEU A 93 -13.99 -4.28 7.23
N ALA A 94 -13.90 -3.62 6.07
CA ALA A 94 -14.72 -2.46 5.73
C ALA A 94 -16.21 -2.81 5.75
N MET A 95 -16.58 -3.94 5.14
CA MET A 95 -17.96 -4.44 5.12
C MET A 95 -18.45 -4.78 6.54
N CYS A 96 -17.62 -5.46 7.34
CA CYS A 96 -17.96 -5.77 8.73
C CYS A 96 -18.14 -4.51 9.60
N GLN A 97 -17.34 -3.47 9.36
CA GLN A 97 -17.38 -2.21 10.11
C GLN A 97 -18.36 -1.17 9.51
N LYS A 98 -19.04 -1.50 8.42
CA LYS A 98 -19.92 -0.60 7.65
C LYS A 98 -19.24 0.71 7.23
N LEU A 99 -17.93 0.66 6.95
CA LEU A 99 -17.15 1.79 6.48
C LEU A 99 -17.22 1.86 4.95
N ASN A 100 -17.55 3.04 4.42
CA ASN A 100 -17.60 3.26 2.98
C ASN A 100 -16.26 3.83 2.49
N PHE A 101 -15.42 2.97 1.92
CA PHE A 101 -14.18 3.37 1.21
C PHE A 101 -14.40 3.60 -0.29
N GLY A 102 -15.67 3.61 -0.73
CA GLY A 102 -16.02 3.69 -2.14
C GLY A 102 -15.39 2.57 -2.96
N ASP A 103 -15.02 2.89 -4.20
CA ASP A 103 -14.40 1.95 -5.13
C ASP A 103 -12.86 1.87 -5.02
N GLU A 104 -12.24 2.52 -4.02
CA GLU A 104 -10.77 2.58 -3.95
C GLU A 104 -10.13 1.21 -3.69
N ILE A 105 -10.68 0.44 -2.73
CA ILE A 105 -10.16 -0.89 -2.37
C ILE A 105 -10.32 -1.85 -3.56
N THR A 106 -11.49 -1.83 -4.19
CA THR A 106 -11.81 -2.70 -5.32
C THR A 106 -11.00 -2.34 -6.57
N ALA A 107 -10.74 -1.05 -6.81
CA ALA A 107 -9.87 -0.59 -7.89
C ALA A 107 -8.44 -1.11 -7.72
N GLN A 108 -7.88 -1.02 -6.51
CA GLN A 108 -6.53 -1.54 -6.23
C GLN A 108 -6.46 -3.07 -6.37
N LEU A 109 -7.52 -3.79 -5.97
CA LEU A 109 -7.61 -5.24 -6.19
C LEU A 109 -7.61 -5.62 -7.68
N ARG A 110 -8.39 -4.90 -8.50
CA ARG A 110 -8.42 -5.13 -9.96
C ARG A 110 -7.05 -4.85 -10.59
N LEU A 111 -6.38 -3.78 -10.17
CA LEU A 111 -5.03 -3.45 -10.61
C LEU A 111 -4.04 -4.56 -10.27
N ALA A 112 -4.00 -5.00 -9.00
CA ALA A 112 -3.10 -6.06 -8.55
C ALA A 112 -3.33 -7.38 -9.32
N LYS A 113 -4.60 -7.80 -9.47
CA LYS A 113 -4.95 -9.01 -10.24
C LYS A 113 -4.54 -8.92 -11.71
N ARG A 114 -4.73 -7.76 -12.34
CA ARG A 114 -4.33 -7.52 -13.73
C ARG A 114 -2.80 -7.63 -13.90
N GLN A 115 -2.02 -7.18 -12.93
CA GLN A 115 -0.56 -7.30 -12.99
C GLN A 115 -0.08 -8.73 -12.79
N ILE A 116 -0.72 -9.50 -11.91
CA ILE A 116 -0.43 -10.94 -11.79
C ILE A 116 -0.68 -11.67 -13.10
N PHE A 117 -1.85 -11.43 -13.72
CA PHE A 117 -2.18 -12.06 -14.99
C PHE A 117 -1.13 -11.76 -16.06
N ARG A 118 -0.71 -10.49 -16.20
CA ARG A 118 0.35 -10.09 -17.14
C ARG A 118 1.68 -10.78 -16.84
N ARG A 119 2.10 -10.80 -15.57
CA ARG A 119 3.33 -11.49 -15.13
C ARG A 119 3.31 -12.97 -15.51
N ASP A 120 2.18 -13.64 -15.31
CA ASP A 120 2.07 -15.07 -15.56
C ASP A 120 2.01 -15.38 -17.07
N GLU A 121 1.40 -14.48 -17.87
CA GLU A 121 1.42 -14.54 -19.33
C GLU A 121 2.84 -14.36 -19.90
N GLU A 122 3.59 -13.38 -19.40
CA GLU A 122 5.00 -13.13 -19.78
C GLU A 122 5.89 -14.34 -19.45
N LYS A 123 5.69 -14.97 -18.28
CA LYS A 123 6.39 -16.20 -17.89
C LYS A 123 6.06 -17.37 -18.83
N ARG A 124 4.80 -17.50 -19.23
CA ARG A 124 4.37 -18.55 -20.15
C ARG A 124 4.98 -18.33 -21.54
N ASN A 125 4.99 -17.10 -22.03
CA ASN A 125 5.55 -16.77 -23.35
C ASN A 125 7.06 -16.99 -23.39
N SER A 126 7.81 -16.52 -22.38
CA SER A 126 9.25 -16.78 -22.28
C SER A 126 9.60 -18.27 -22.17
N PHE A 127 8.78 -19.06 -21.48
CA PHE A 127 8.95 -20.52 -21.44
C PHE A 127 8.76 -21.16 -22.82
N LEU A 128 7.75 -20.74 -23.59
CA LEU A 128 7.51 -21.25 -24.94
C LEU A 128 8.63 -20.86 -25.92
N GLU A 129 9.10 -19.61 -25.87
CA GLU A 129 10.23 -19.14 -26.68
C GLU A 129 11.54 -19.91 -26.38
N GLY A 130 11.78 -20.23 -25.10
CA GLY A 130 12.90 -21.06 -24.68
C GLY A 130 12.83 -22.50 -25.21
N GLN A 131 11.64 -23.08 -25.34
CA GLN A 131 11.48 -24.42 -25.90
C GLN A 131 11.71 -24.46 -27.41
N ILE A 132 11.25 -23.43 -28.14
CA ILE A 132 11.43 -23.33 -29.59
C ILE A 132 12.91 -23.16 -29.94
N THR A 133 13.64 -22.34 -29.19
CA THR A 133 15.07 -22.08 -29.44
C THR A 133 15.98 -23.28 -29.15
N LEU A 134 15.56 -24.22 -28.32
CA LEU A 134 16.30 -25.47 -28.04
C LEU A 134 16.05 -26.58 -29.08
N GLN A 135 15.10 -26.38 -30.01
CA GLN A 135 14.76 -27.35 -31.06
C GLN A 135 15.46 -27.08 -32.41
N PHE A 136 16.30 -26.03 -32.50
CA PHE A 136 17.13 -25.69 -33.65
C PHE A 136 18.62 -25.70 -33.27
#